data_AF-A0A442GEU5-F1
#
_entry.id   AF-A0A442GEU5-F1
#
_cell.length_a   1.000
_cell.length_b   1.000
_cell.length_c   1.000
_cell.angle_alpha   90.00
_cell.angle_beta   90.00
_cell.angle_gamma   90.00
#
_symmetry.space_group_name_H-M   'P 1'
#
loop_
_entity.id
_entity.type
_entity.pdbx_description
1 polymer ?
#
loop_
_entity_poly.entity_id
_entity_poly.type
_entity_poly.pdbx_seq_one_letter_code
_entity_poly.pdbx_strand_id
1 'polypeptide(L)'
;MGIGPVEPKVKTANLATWPDRQRRYREIIERLETATGPDRQLDIDICYVMGWVNEPGAPEEAAELGLPFLTGSLPEVAAITERSLPGWKIEIDQDPCDARIIETERDEDDDEDISVAAWRCSDGRLHMEKPPANTAIALTLAAMRLQADSFLPPAW
;
A
#
# COMPACT_ATOMS: atom_id res chain seq x y z
N MET A 1 19.14 -4.65 22.17
CA MET A 1 20.03 -4.35 21.02
C MET A 1 19.33 -4.83 19.76
N GLY A 2 18.80 -3.87 18.99
CA GLY A 2 18.49 -3.96 17.55
C GLY A 2 17.70 -5.16 17.04
N ILE A 3 16.38 -5.12 17.17
CA ILE A 3 15.49 -5.76 16.19
C ILE A 3 14.74 -4.62 15.51
N GLY A 4 15.45 -3.90 14.63
CA GLY A 4 14.78 -3.00 13.70
C GLY A 4 13.87 -3.80 12.77
N PRO A 5 12.90 -3.14 12.10
CA PRO A 5 11.96 -3.83 11.23
C PRO A 5 12.73 -4.67 10.21
N VAL A 6 12.39 -5.96 10.17
CA VAL A 6 12.93 -6.93 9.22
C VAL A 6 12.94 -6.27 7.85
N GLU A 7 14.11 -6.16 7.23
CA GLU A 7 14.23 -5.55 5.91
C GLU A 7 13.15 -6.16 4.98
N PRO A 8 12.33 -5.33 4.33
CA PRO A 8 11.24 -5.81 3.50
C PRO A 8 11.80 -6.75 2.45
N LYS A 9 11.17 -7.92 2.26
CA LYS A 9 11.54 -8.90 1.22
C LYS A 9 11.68 -8.26 -0.17
N VAL A 10 11.06 -7.10 -0.41
CA VAL A 10 11.19 -6.30 -1.63
C VAL A 10 12.60 -5.72 -1.83
N LYS A 11 13.30 -5.27 -0.78
CA LYS A 11 14.68 -4.76 -0.87
C LYS A 11 15.66 -5.82 -1.37
N THR A 12 15.43 -7.08 -0.99
CA THR A 12 16.29 -8.21 -1.36
C THR A 12 16.00 -8.82 -2.73
N ALA A 13 14.89 -8.46 -3.39
CA ALA A 13 14.44 -9.13 -4.61
C ALA A 13 15.27 -8.73 -5.85
N ASN A 14 15.68 -7.45 -5.99
CA ASN A 14 16.58 -7.01 -7.06
C ASN A 14 17.16 -5.60 -6.78
N LEU A 15 18.40 -5.55 -6.27
CA LEU A 15 19.11 -4.30 -5.95
C LEU A 15 19.26 -3.36 -7.16
N ALA A 16 19.33 -3.89 -8.39
CA ALA A 16 19.52 -3.07 -9.59
C ALA A 16 18.28 -2.22 -9.92
N THR A 17 17.08 -2.71 -9.62
CA THR A 17 15.82 -1.99 -9.86
C THR A 17 15.39 -1.09 -8.70
N TRP A 18 16.05 -1.20 -7.54
CA TRP A 18 15.64 -0.52 -6.31
C TRP A 18 15.54 1.02 -6.45
N PRO A 19 16.51 1.74 -7.06
CA PRO A 19 16.40 3.20 -7.21
C PRO A 19 15.21 3.66 -8.06
N ASP A 20 14.84 2.88 -9.09
CA ASP A 20 13.68 3.15 -9.92
C ASP A 20 12.37 2.88 -9.16
N ARG A 21 12.31 1.78 -8.42
CA ARG A 21 11.16 1.44 -7.56
C ARG A 21 10.92 2.50 -6.48
N GLN A 22 11.97 3.00 -5.83
CA GLN A 22 11.85 4.09 -4.85
C GLN A 22 11.28 5.38 -5.46
N ARG A 23 11.73 5.75 -6.67
CA ARG A 23 11.23 6.93 -7.37
C ARG A 23 9.73 6.79 -7.69
N ARG A 24 9.36 5.66 -8.30
CA ARG A 24 7.98 5.37 -8.69
C ARG A 24 7.05 5.19 -7.49
N TYR A 25 7.57 4.76 -6.35
CA TYR A 25 6.78 4.57 -5.12
C TYR A 25 5.97 5.82 -4.76
N ARG A 26 6.63 6.97 -4.75
CA ARG A 26 5.98 8.26 -4.47
C ARG A 26 4.95 8.63 -5.54
N GLU A 27 5.33 8.51 -6.80
CA GLU A 27 4.45 8.81 -7.95
C GLU A 27 3.17 7.95 -7.93
N ILE A 28 3.29 6.68 -7.55
CA ILE A 28 2.15 5.77 -7.41
C ILE A 28 1.20 6.23 -6.31
N ILE A 29 1.73 6.69 -5.18
CA ILE A 29 0.89 7.19 -4.09
C ILE A 29 0.12 8.43 -4.53
N GLU A 30 0.80 9.40 -5.15
CA GLU A 30 0.15 10.61 -5.70
C GLU A 30 -0.93 10.26 -6.75
N ARG A 31 -0.69 9.23 -7.56
CA ARG A 31 -1.68 8.72 -8.53
C ARG A 31 -2.86 8.03 -7.85
N LEU A 32 -2.64 7.22 -6.82
CA LEU A 32 -3.72 6.61 -6.03
C LEU A 32 -4.55 7.69 -5.32
N GLU A 33 -3.90 8.76 -4.86
CA GLU A 33 -4.55 9.88 -4.19
C GLU A 33 -5.48 10.70 -5.10
N THR A 34 -5.18 10.72 -6.40
CA THR A 34 -5.94 11.49 -7.40
C THR A 34 -6.77 10.62 -8.34
N ALA A 35 -6.70 9.29 -8.18
CA ALA A 35 -7.45 8.34 -8.98
C ALA A 35 -8.96 8.55 -8.81
N THR A 36 -9.68 8.49 -9.93
CA THR A 36 -11.15 8.66 -9.98
C THR A 36 -11.89 7.32 -10.07
N GLY A 37 -11.16 6.21 -10.11
CA GLY A 37 -11.68 4.86 -10.26
C GLY A 37 -10.57 3.84 -10.53
N PRO A 38 -10.94 2.60 -10.90
CA PRO A 38 -9.97 1.55 -11.23
C PRO A 38 -9.02 1.99 -12.35
N ASP A 39 -7.72 1.76 -12.16
CA ASP A 39 -6.65 2.09 -13.10
C ASP A 39 -5.72 0.87 -13.25
N ARG A 40 -5.83 0.19 -14.40
CA ARG A 40 -5.06 -1.01 -14.66
C ARG A 40 -3.57 -0.75 -14.88
N GLN A 41 -3.21 0.44 -15.37
CA GLN A 41 -1.81 0.83 -15.46
C GLN A 41 -1.22 1.02 -14.06
N LEU A 42 -1.99 1.60 -13.15
CA LEU A 42 -1.57 1.77 -11.77
C LEU A 42 -1.41 0.42 -11.05
N ASP A 43 -2.28 -0.56 -11.33
CA ASP A 43 -2.16 -1.92 -10.77
C ASP A 43 -0.81 -2.57 -11.13
N ILE A 44 -0.39 -2.52 -12.41
CA ILE A 44 0.88 -3.12 -12.84
C ILE A 44 2.09 -2.34 -12.31
N ASP A 45 1.99 -1.02 -12.23
CA ASP A 45 3.05 -0.18 -11.64
C ASP A 45 3.25 -0.51 -10.15
N ILE A 46 2.17 -0.73 -9.40
CA ILE A 46 2.22 -1.20 -8.01
C ILE A 46 2.87 -2.59 -7.96
N CYS A 47 2.45 -3.53 -8.81
CA CYS A 47 3.05 -4.87 -8.85
C CYS A 47 4.57 -4.82 -9.11
N TYR A 48 5.03 -3.93 -10.00
CA TYR A 48 6.45 -3.74 -10.28
C TYR A 48 7.20 -3.18 -9.07
N VAL A 49 6.66 -2.13 -8.45
CA VAL A 49 7.28 -1.49 -7.28
C VAL A 49 7.33 -2.42 -6.07
N MET A 50 6.28 -3.23 -5.88
CA MET A 50 6.22 -4.27 -4.84
C MET A 50 7.05 -5.52 -5.20
N GLY A 51 7.66 -5.55 -6.39
CA GLY A 51 8.55 -6.62 -6.83
C GLY A 51 7.86 -7.92 -7.21
N TRP A 52 6.56 -7.89 -7.51
CA TRP A 52 5.82 -9.04 -8.04
C TRP A 52 6.08 -9.26 -9.52
N VAL A 53 6.47 -8.20 -10.24
CA VAL A 53 7.02 -8.28 -11.60
C VAL A 53 8.40 -7.62 -11.67
N ASN A 54 9.20 -8.05 -12.65
CA ASN A 54 10.59 -7.62 -12.78
C ASN A 54 10.78 -6.37 -13.63
N GLU A 55 9.81 -6.05 -14.49
CA GLU A 55 9.87 -4.95 -15.45
C GLU A 55 8.57 -4.14 -15.38
N PRO A 56 8.60 -2.82 -15.64
CA PRO A 56 7.39 -2.06 -15.92
C PRO A 56 6.69 -2.63 -17.14
N GLY A 57 5.36 -2.61 -17.15
CA GLY A 57 4.59 -3.23 -18.22
C GLY A 57 3.33 -2.46 -18.59
N ALA A 58 2.64 -2.97 -19.60
CA ALA A 58 1.39 -2.43 -20.09
C ALA A 58 0.17 -3.14 -19.45
N PRO A 59 -1.02 -2.52 -19.45
CA PRO A 59 -2.22 -3.10 -18.86
C PRO A 59 -2.61 -4.45 -19.45
N GLU A 60 -2.32 -4.68 -20.74
CA GLU A 60 -2.59 -5.93 -21.44
C GLU A 60 -1.74 -7.08 -20.86
N GLU A 61 -0.47 -6.82 -20.58
CA GLU A 61 0.45 -7.79 -19.97
C GLU A 61 -0.01 -8.18 -18.57
N ALA A 62 -0.63 -7.25 -17.84
CA ALA A 62 -1.17 -7.50 -16.52
C ALA A 62 -2.28 -8.56 -16.53
N ALA A 63 -3.04 -8.68 -17.63
CA ALA A 63 -4.04 -9.73 -17.80
C ALA A 63 -3.39 -11.08 -18.17
N GLU A 64 -2.39 -11.07 -19.06
CA GLU A 64 -1.64 -12.27 -19.45
C GLU A 64 -0.89 -12.90 -18.27
N LEU A 65 -0.34 -12.06 -17.39
CA LEU A 65 0.36 -12.48 -16.16
C LEU A 65 -0.59 -12.80 -15.00
N GLY A 66 -1.90 -12.58 -15.16
CA GLY A 66 -2.89 -12.80 -14.10
C GLY A 66 -2.66 -11.94 -12.85
N LEU A 67 -2.20 -10.70 -13.02
CA LEU A 67 -1.95 -9.78 -11.91
C LEU A 67 -3.28 -9.34 -11.26
N PRO A 68 -3.29 -9.06 -9.94
CA PRO A 68 -4.51 -8.67 -9.23
C PRO A 68 -5.00 -7.26 -9.60
N PHE A 69 -6.30 -6.99 -9.43
CA PHE A 69 -6.95 -5.69 -9.66
C PHE A 69 -6.88 -4.82 -8.39
N LEU A 70 -5.72 -4.22 -8.13
CA LEU A 70 -5.44 -3.51 -6.89
C LEU A 70 -6.26 -2.21 -6.70
N THR A 71 -6.69 -1.59 -7.79
CA THR A 71 -7.52 -0.37 -7.78
C THR A 71 -8.99 -0.64 -8.06
N GLY A 72 -9.34 -1.90 -8.37
CA GLY A 72 -10.67 -2.28 -8.87
C GLY A 72 -11.38 -3.39 -8.11
N SER A 73 -10.68 -4.20 -7.31
CA SER A 73 -11.24 -5.37 -6.63
C SER A 73 -10.88 -5.38 -5.15
N LEU A 74 -11.79 -4.85 -4.31
CA LEU A 74 -11.61 -4.88 -2.86
C LEU A 74 -11.35 -6.31 -2.32
N PRO A 75 -12.09 -7.36 -2.76
CA PRO A 75 -11.85 -8.71 -2.26
C PRO A 75 -10.42 -9.21 -2.54
N GLU A 76 -9.85 -8.89 -3.70
CA GLU A 76 -8.47 -9.26 -4.02
C GLU A 76 -7.46 -8.52 -3.15
N VAL A 77 -7.63 -7.20 -3.00
CA VAL A 77 -6.75 -6.38 -2.17
C VAL A 77 -6.80 -6.83 -0.72
N ALA A 78 -8.00 -7.10 -0.18
CA ALA A 78 -8.18 -7.58 1.18
C ALA A 78 -7.48 -8.92 1.39
N ALA A 79 -7.70 -9.90 0.52
CA ALA A 79 -7.06 -11.22 0.62
C ALA A 79 -5.53 -11.16 0.54
N ILE A 80 -4.99 -10.28 -0.31
CA ILE A 80 -3.54 -10.05 -0.39
C ILE A 80 -3.01 -9.41 0.89
N THR A 81 -3.71 -8.40 1.40
CA THR A 81 -3.30 -7.64 2.60
C THR A 81 -3.33 -8.52 3.84
N GLU A 82 -4.42 -9.26 4.07
CA GLU A 82 -4.56 -10.20 5.19
C GLU A 82 -3.46 -11.27 5.18
N ARG A 83 -3.16 -11.83 4.00
CA ARG A 83 -2.09 -12.82 3.86
C ARG A 83 -0.70 -12.22 4.12
N SER A 84 -0.51 -10.95 3.80
CA SER A 84 0.78 -10.27 3.94
C SER A 84 1.02 -9.75 5.37
N LEU A 85 -0.04 -9.50 6.12
CA LEU A 85 -0.02 -8.90 7.46
C LEU A 85 -0.79 -9.78 8.47
N PRO A 86 -0.30 -11.01 8.75
CA PRO A 86 -0.93 -11.85 9.76
C PRO A 86 -0.91 -11.15 11.12
N GLY A 87 -2.05 -11.14 11.83
CA GLY A 87 -2.17 -10.47 13.13
C GLY A 87 -2.47 -8.96 13.04
N TRP A 88 -2.68 -8.41 11.85
CA TRP A 88 -3.14 -7.03 11.68
C TRP A 88 -4.63 -7.02 11.34
N LYS A 89 -5.34 -6.00 11.84
CA LYS A 89 -6.76 -5.76 11.57
C LYS A 89 -6.90 -4.77 10.41
N ILE A 90 -7.83 -5.06 9.51
CA ILE A 90 -8.20 -4.18 8.41
C ILE A 90 -9.60 -3.64 8.70
N GLU A 91 -9.75 -2.32 8.70
CA GLU A 91 -11.03 -1.61 8.78
C GLU A 91 -11.28 -0.89 7.45
N ILE A 92 -12.50 -0.97 6.93
CA ILE A 92 -12.90 -0.37 5.66
C ILE A 92 -14.21 0.36 5.85
N ASP A 93 -14.21 1.65 5.55
CA ASP A 93 -15.39 2.50 5.51
C ASP A 93 -15.81 2.73 4.05
N GLN A 94 -17.11 2.67 3.77
CA GLN A 94 -17.64 2.83 2.41
C GLN A 94 -18.14 4.25 2.11
N ASP A 95 -18.58 5.01 3.12
CA ASP A 95 -19.09 6.37 2.95
C ASP A 95 -18.74 7.27 4.14
N PRO A 96 -17.76 8.17 3.99
CA PRO A 96 -16.85 8.28 2.85
C PRO A 96 -15.90 7.07 2.76
N CYS A 97 -15.41 6.76 1.56
CA CYS A 97 -14.43 5.68 1.37
C CYS A 97 -13.15 5.95 2.16
N ASP A 98 -12.76 5.03 3.03
CA ASP A 98 -11.48 5.03 3.75
C ASP A 98 -11.09 3.59 4.09
N ALA A 99 -9.82 3.38 4.41
CA ALA A 99 -9.33 2.10 4.91
C ALA A 99 -8.22 2.34 5.93
N ARG A 100 -8.18 1.49 6.96
CA ARG A 100 -7.16 1.53 8.00
C ARG A 100 -6.61 0.15 8.25
N ILE A 101 -5.30 0.07 8.40
CA ILE A 101 -4.57 -1.14 8.78
C ILE A 101 -3.98 -0.89 10.18
N ILE A 102 -4.32 -1.77 11.12
CA ILE A 102 -4.06 -1.59 12.56
C ILE A 102 -3.32 -2.81 13.07
N GLU A 103 -2.19 -2.60 13.74
CA GLU A 103 -1.46 -3.66 14.44
C GLU A 103 -2.25 -4.10 15.69
N THR A 104 -2.57 -5.39 15.84
CA THR A 104 -3.39 -5.86 16.98
C THR A 104 -2.61 -6.51 18.11
N GLU A 105 -1.40 -7.01 17.84
CA GLU A 105 -0.57 -7.66 18.85
C GLU A 105 0.53 -6.70 19.28
N ARG A 106 0.39 -6.12 20.48
CA ARG A 106 1.40 -5.29 21.12
C ARG A 106 1.89 -5.88 22.43
N ASP A 107 3.17 -5.68 22.69
CA ASP A 107 3.73 -5.73 24.03
C ASP A 107 3.20 -4.50 24.81
N GLU A 108 2.83 -4.70 26.09
CA GLU A 108 2.16 -3.71 26.96
C GLU A 108 2.93 -2.38 27.19
N ASP A 109 4.16 -2.26 26.68
CA ASP A 109 5.08 -1.14 26.90
C ASP A 109 5.18 -0.14 25.73
N ASP A 110 4.43 -0.33 24.62
CA ASP A 110 4.49 0.56 23.44
C ASP A 110 3.22 1.43 23.32
N ASP A 111 3.34 2.72 23.63
CA ASP A 111 2.22 3.66 23.83
C ASP A 111 1.58 4.21 22.52
N GLU A 112 2.18 4.00 21.34
CA GLU A 112 1.71 4.64 20.08
C GLU A 112 1.02 3.70 19.11
N ASP A 113 -0.31 3.46 19.17
CA ASP A 113 -1.04 2.55 18.25
C ASP A 113 -0.59 2.70 16.78
N ILE A 114 0.15 1.71 16.24
CA ILE A 114 0.58 1.72 14.84
C ILE A 114 -0.65 1.43 13.99
N SER A 115 -1.21 2.50 13.45
CA SER A 115 -2.29 2.47 12.49
C SER A 115 -1.94 3.34 11.29
N VAL A 116 -2.24 2.82 10.10
CA VAL A 116 -2.02 3.54 8.84
C VAL A 116 -3.34 3.64 8.11
N ALA A 117 -3.72 4.87 7.74
CA ALA A 117 -4.97 5.17 7.07
C ALA A 117 -4.77 5.59 5.62
N ALA A 118 -5.77 5.32 4.79
CA ALA A 118 -5.85 5.77 3.41
C ALA A 118 -6.24 7.25 3.31
N TRP A 119 -6.99 7.79 4.26
CA TRP A 119 -7.35 9.20 4.25
C TRP A 119 -7.26 9.86 5.61
N ARG A 120 -7.99 9.34 6.61
CA ARG A 120 -8.09 9.97 7.93
C ARG A 120 -7.29 9.21 8.97
N CYS A 121 -6.23 9.86 9.45
CA CYS A 121 -5.45 9.37 10.59
C CYS A 121 -6.31 9.27 11.85
N SER A 122 -5.91 8.42 12.79
CA SER A 122 -6.58 8.27 14.09
C SER A 122 -6.60 9.57 14.91
N ASP A 123 -5.59 10.42 14.74
CA ASP A 123 -5.45 11.73 15.38
C ASP A 123 -6.24 12.88 14.69
N GLY A 124 -6.98 12.57 13.63
CA GLY A 124 -7.77 13.53 12.87
C GLY A 124 -7.01 14.29 11.77
N ARG A 125 -5.71 14.06 11.60
CA ARG A 125 -4.98 14.55 10.42
C ARG A 125 -5.48 13.88 9.14
N LEU A 126 -5.43 14.63 8.05
CA LEU A 126 -5.79 14.14 6.73
C LEU A 126 -4.53 13.99 5.88
N HIS A 127 -4.35 12.82 5.27
CA HIS A 127 -3.33 12.65 4.25
C HIS A 127 -3.68 13.36 2.94
N MET A 128 -4.98 13.59 2.69
CA MET A 128 -5.52 14.07 1.42
C MET A 128 -6.73 14.98 1.67
N GLU A 129 -7.06 15.87 0.74
CA GLU A 129 -8.24 16.74 0.88
C GLU A 129 -9.57 15.99 0.71
N LYS A 130 -9.58 14.91 -0.08
CA LYS A 130 -10.77 14.15 -0.45
C LYS A 130 -10.56 12.66 -0.18
N PRO A 131 -11.63 11.89 0.08
CA PRO A 131 -11.53 10.44 0.21
C PRO A 131 -11.09 9.79 -1.12
N PRO A 132 -10.44 8.61 -1.06
CA PRO A 132 -10.25 7.73 -2.19
C PRO A 132 -11.54 7.49 -2.99
N ALA A 133 -11.43 7.32 -4.31
CA ALA A 133 -12.59 7.15 -5.18
C ALA A 133 -13.36 5.82 -4.96
N ASN A 134 -12.71 4.80 -4.40
CA ASN A 134 -13.35 3.55 -4.01
C ASN A 134 -12.55 2.84 -2.90
N THR A 135 -13.14 1.80 -2.30
CA THR A 135 -12.54 1.05 -1.19
C THR A 135 -11.32 0.21 -1.57
N ALA A 136 -11.19 -0.24 -2.83
CA ALA A 136 -10.00 -0.95 -3.28
C ALA A 136 -8.79 0.00 -3.33
N ILE A 137 -8.97 1.20 -3.88
CA ILE A 137 -7.96 2.26 -3.85
C ILE A 137 -7.65 2.63 -2.40
N ALA A 138 -8.66 2.78 -1.53
CA ALA A 138 -8.43 3.09 -0.13
C ALA A 138 -7.53 2.04 0.54
N LEU A 139 -7.86 0.76 0.44
CA LEU A 139 -7.06 -0.29 1.08
C LEU A 139 -5.65 -0.41 0.47
N THR A 140 -5.54 -0.30 -0.86
CA THR A 140 -4.24 -0.29 -1.55
C THR A 140 -3.38 0.89 -1.10
N LEU A 141 -3.96 2.07 -0.94
CA LEU A 141 -3.26 3.27 -0.47
C LEU A 141 -2.80 3.13 0.98
N ALA A 142 -3.63 2.57 1.88
CA ALA A 142 -3.23 2.27 3.25
C ALA A 142 -2.08 1.25 3.30
N ALA A 143 -2.16 0.18 2.49
CA ALA A 143 -1.11 -0.85 2.41
C ALA A 143 0.20 -0.29 1.84
N MET A 144 0.13 0.58 0.83
CA MET A 144 1.29 1.32 0.33
C MET A 144 1.86 2.20 1.45
N ARG A 145 1.07 3.05 2.09
CA ARG A 145 1.60 3.91 3.17
C ARG A 145 2.27 3.13 4.31
N LEU A 146 1.76 1.96 4.67
CA LEU A 146 2.38 1.09 5.67
C LEU A 146 3.79 0.64 5.27
N GLN A 147 4.03 0.47 3.97
CA GLN A 147 5.33 0.09 3.45
C GLN A 147 6.23 1.30 3.17
N ALA A 148 5.76 2.54 3.32
CA ALA A 148 6.48 3.72 2.85
C ALA A 148 7.87 3.90 3.48
N ASP A 149 8.03 3.60 4.77
CA ASP A 149 9.33 3.66 5.48
C ASP A 149 10.40 2.73 4.86
N SER A 150 9.95 1.74 4.10
CA SER A 150 10.82 0.85 3.35
C SER A 150 11.43 1.50 2.11
N PHE A 151 10.69 2.42 1.48
CA PHE A 151 11.02 2.98 0.17
C PHE A 151 11.42 4.45 0.23
N LEU A 152 10.91 5.21 1.20
CA LEU A 152 11.04 6.65 1.30
C LEU A 152 11.91 7.04 2.51
N PRO A 153 12.60 8.19 2.46
CA PRO A 153 13.32 8.70 3.62
C PRO A 153 12.34 9.02 4.78
N PRO A 154 12.81 8.99 6.04
CA PRO A 154 12.00 9.38 7.19
C PRO A 154 11.45 10.81 7.00
N ALA A 155 10.18 11.03 7.42
CA ALA A 155 9.42 12.29 7.33
C ALA A 155 8.62 12.54 6.03
N TRP A 156 8.20 11.48 5.32
CA TRP A 156 7.21 11.57 4.25
C TRP A 156 5.78 11.44 4.77
#